data_AF-A0A1B8Y446-F1
#
_entry.id   AF-A0A1B8Y446-F1
#
_cell.length_a   1.000
_cell.length_b   1.000
_cell.length_c   1.000
_cell.angle_alpha   90.00
_cell.angle_beta   90.00
_cell.angle_gamma   90.00
#
_symmetry.space_group_name_H-M   'P 1'
#
loop_
_entity.id
_entity.type
_entity.pdbx_description
1 polymer ?
#
loop_
_entity_poly.entity_id
_entity_poly.type
_entity_poly.pdbx_seq_one_letter_code
_entity_poly.pdbx_strand_id
1 'polypeptide(L)'
;MEQRGALLILLFSFLSPSGAELEVQAPPAHTVTLGSDVTLPCSFSVGPTQVDLQYLTILWYFQDTEILFFNAHGKESEPRVTIREEDAGKGIASLHLAQIRLSDAGLYKCLVIYIPRSHTKEVQLTVHAVPSISELGILEKPMGASMILCSVSRFYPKNISVTLMKDGKDVDYSTLSDYTQNSDGTF
;
A
#
# COMPACT_ATOMS: atom_id res chain seq x y z
N MET A 1 -50.13 28.60 -43.66
CA MET A 1 -49.91 27.61 -42.59
C MET A 1 -48.50 27.09 -42.74
N GLU A 2 -47.85 26.78 -41.62
CA GLU A 2 -46.50 26.22 -41.47
C GLU A 2 -45.33 27.22 -41.46
N GLN A 3 -45.10 27.87 -40.31
CA GLN A 3 -43.75 28.27 -39.90
C GLN A 3 -43.29 27.28 -38.82
N ARG A 4 -42.31 26.45 -39.17
CA ARG A 4 -41.64 25.52 -38.27
C ARG A 4 -40.73 26.32 -37.33
N GLY A 5 -41.18 26.54 -36.10
CA GLY A 5 -40.36 27.11 -35.04
C GLY A 5 -39.32 26.09 -34.58
N ALA A 6 -38.04 26.42 -34.73
CA ALA A 6 -36.94 25.64 -34.15
C ALA A 6 -36.87 25.91 -32.65
N LEU A 7 -37.05 24.87 -31.84
CA LEU A 7 -36.93 24.91 -30.38
C LEU A 7 -35.43 24.89 -30.02
N LEU A 8 -34.88 26.05 -29.63
CA LEU A 8 -33.53 26.16 -29.06
C LEU A 8 -33.54 25.52 -27.66
N ILE A 9 -33.08 24.27 -27.54
CA ILE A 9 -32.80 23.64 -26.25
C ILE A 9 -31.53 24.28 -25.71
N LEU A 10 -31.68 25.28 -24.84
CA LEU A 10 -30.59 25.78 -24.00
C LEU A 10 -30.23 24.65 -23.01
N LEU A 11 -29.16 23.93 -23.30
CA LEU A 11 -28.47 23.11 -22.31
C LEU A 11 -27.92 24.06 -21.23
N PHE A 12 -28.74 24.38 -20.24
CA PHE A 12 -28.24 24.92 -18.98
C PHE A 12 -27.38 23.81 -18.36
N SER A 13 -26.08 23.86 -18.63
CA SER A 13 -25.09 23.23 -17.78
C SER A 13 -25.32 23.81 -16.41
N PHE A 14 -25.94 23.03 -15.52
CA PHE A 14 -25.94 23.31 -14.11
C PHE A 14 -24.46 23.38 -13.70
N LEU A 15 -23.91 24.60 -13.59
CA LEU A 15 -22.73 24.79 -12.77
C LEU A 15 -23.18 24.40 -11.37
N SER A 16 -22.90 23.15 -10.98
CA SER A 16 -22.98 22.74 -9.60
C SER A 16 -22.17 23.78 -8.81
N PRO A 17 -22.79 24.53 -7.88
CA PRO A 17 -22.01 25.36 -7.00
C PRO A 17 -21.06 24.42 -6.27
N SER A 18 -19.75 24.60 -6.48
CA SER A 18 -18.69 23.83 -5.84
C SER A 18 -18.70 24.13 -4.34
N GLY A 19 -19.68 23.59 -3.63
CA GLY A 19 -19.76 23.64 -2.19
C GLY A 19 -18.68 22.74 -1.63
N ALA A 20 -17.57 23.33 -1.18
CA ALA A 20 -16.39 22.72 -0.53
C ALA A 20 -16.47 21.19 -0.33
N GLU A 21 -16.28 20.42 -1.40
CA GLU A 21 -16.43 18.97 -1.39
C GLU A 21 -15.28 18.34 -0.61
N LEU A 22 -15.60 17.40 0.29
CA LEU A 22 -14.58 16.58 0.95
C LEU A 22 -14.14 15.51 -0.04
N GLU A 23 -12.91 15.59 -0.51
CA GLU A 23 -12.31 14.54 -1.31
C GLU A 23 -11.26 13.80 -0.50
N VAL A 24 -11.21 12.48 -0.65
CA VAL A 24 -10.19 11.64 -0.02
C VAL A 24 -9.55 10.81 -1.11
N GLN A 25 -8.22 10.73 -1.09
CA GLN A 25 -7.42 10.08 -2.11
C GLN A 25 -6.43 9.12 -1.43
N ALA A 26 -6.37 7.91 -1.95
CA ALA A 26 -5.40 6.89 -1.59
C ALA A 26 -5.18 5.98 -2.81
N PRO A 27 -3.99 5.40 -2.98
CA PRO A 27 -3.77 4.39 -4.01
C PRO A 27 -4.58 3.13 -3.69
N PRO A 28 -5.11 2.41 -4.70
CA PRO A 28 -5.90 1.19 -4.46
C PRO A 28 -5.07 0.05 -3.87
N ALA A 29 -3.75 0.07 -4.09
CA ALA A 29 -2.81 -0.91 -3.56
C ALA A 29 -1.48 -0.25 -3.22
N HIS A 30 -0.76 -0.84 -2.27
CA HIS A 30 0.57 -0.41 -1.89
C HIS A 30 1.44 -1.63 -1.58
N THR A 31 2.67 -1.65 -2.12
CA THR A 31 3.60 -2.76 -1.93
C THR A 31 4.76 -2.32 -1.06
N VAL A 32 5.07 -3.13 -0.05
CA VAL A 32 6.09 -2.81 0.96
C VAL A 32 7.02 -3.98 1.24
N THR A 33 8.17 -3.68 1.85
CA THR A 33 9.18 -4.67 2.21
C THR A 33 9.02 -5.13 3.65
N LEU A 34 9.13 -6.43 3.89
CA LEU A 34 9.15 -7.04 5.22
C LEU A 34 10.19 -6.36 6.12
N GLY A 35 9.82 -6.06 7.36
CA GLY A 35 10.69 -5.45 8.38
C GLY A 35 10.91 -3.94 8.23
N SER A 36 10.46 -3.32 7.13
CA SER A 36 10.56 -1.87 6.95
C SER A 36 9.50 -1.09 7.76
N ASP A 37 9.75 0.19 7.99
CA ASP A 37 8.74 1.16 8.44
C ASP A 37 8.11 1.82 7.21
N VAL A 38 6.79 1.88 7.15
CA VAL A 38 6.06 2.28 5.94
C VAL A 38 5.04 3.36 6.20
N THR A 39 4.67 4.06 5.13
CA THR A 39 3.60 5.06 5.16
C THR A 39 2.53 4.65 4.16
N LEU A 40 1.34 4.28 4.62
CA LEU A 40 0.17 4.08 3.75
C LEU A 40 -0.38 5.46 3.35
N PRO A 41 -0.32 5.82 2.05
CA PRO A 41 -0.72 7.15 1.63
C PRO A 41 -2.23 7.33 1.78
N CYS A 42 -2.63 8.41 2.46
CA CYS A 42 -3.99 8.93 2.42
C CYS A 42 -3.94 10.45 2.51
N SER A 43 -4.59 11.14 1.58
CA SER A 43 -4.73 12.59 1.58
C SER A 43 -6.19 12.98 1.41
N PHE A 44 -6.51 14.18 1.82
CA PHE A 44 -7.85 14.74 1.69
C PHE A 44 -7.80 16.24 1.43
N SER A 45 -8.86 16.75 0.82
CA SER A 45 -9.06 18.18 0.60
C SER A 45 -10.47 18.58 1.04
N VAL A 46 -10.60 19.79 1.58
CA VAL A 46 -11.86 20.38 2.03
C VAL A 46 -12.08 21.71 1.32
N GLY A 47 -12.39 21.64 0.02
CA GLY A 47 -12.57 22.83 -0.83
C GLY A 47 -11.39 23.82 -0.79
N PRO A 48 -11.63 25.14 -0.96
CA PRO A 48 -10.58 26.16 -0.94
C PRO A 48 -10.14 26.58 0.48
N THR A 49 -10.70 25.95 1.51
CA THR A 49 -10.49 26.35 2.92
C THR A 49 -9.33 25.58 3.55
N GLN A 50 -8.66 26.23 4.51
CA GLN A 50 -7.73 25.53 5.40
C GLN A 50 -8.49 24.51 6.25
N VAL A 51 -7.83 23.40 6.58
CA VAL A 51 -8.43 22.34 7.42
C VAL A 51 -8.56 22.87 8.85
N ASP A 52 -9.79 23.00 9.33
CA ASP A 52 -10.06 23.25 10.75
C ASP A 52 -10.19 21.91 11.48
N LEU A 53 -9.23 21.64 12.38
CA LEU A 53 -9.13 20.37 13.11
C LEU A 53 -10.36 20.11 13.99
N GLN A 54 -11.12 21.14 14.40
CA GLN A 54 -12.32 20.99 15.22
C GLN A 54 -13.42 20.20 14.52
N TYR A 55 -13.42 20.16 13.19
CA TYR A 55 -14.39 19.41 12.38
C TYR A 55 -13.82 18.10 11.85
N LEU A 56 -12.53 17.83 12.07
CA LEU A 56 -11.81 16.70 11.50
C LEU A 56 -11.80 15.49 12.43
N THR A 57 -12.05 14.32 11.85
CA THR A 57 -11.71 13.03 12.46
C THR A 57 -11.08 12.13 11.39
N ILE A 58 -9.95 11.52 11.72
CA ILE A 58 -9.25 10.55 10.89
C ILE A 58 -9.31 9.20 11.58
N LEU A 59 -9.75 8.19 10.86
CA LEU A 59 -9.88 6.81 11.30
C LEU A 59 -9.14 5.90 10.32
N TRP A 60 -8.38 4.95 10.86
CA TRP A 60 -7.85 3.83 10.09
C TRP A 60 -8.39 2.51 10.60
N TYR A 61 -8.81 1.67 9.66
CA TYR A 61 -9.21 0.30 9.92
C TYR A 61 -8.25 -0.66 9.21
N PHE A 62 -7.93 -1.77 9.86
CA PHE A 62 -7.31 -2.95 9.25
C PHE A 62 -8.28 -4.11 9.37
N GLN A 63 -8.68 -4.69 8.23
CA GLN A 63 -9.67 -5.79 8.19
C GLN A 63 -10.91 -5.50 9.06
N ASP A 64 -11.48 -4.30 8.89
CA ASP A 64 -12.65 -3.79 9.62
C ASP A 64 -12.48 -3.59 11.13
N THR A 65 -11.27 -3.74 11.66
CA THR A 65 -10.92 -3.40 13.05
C THR A 65 -10.28 -2.02 13.07
N GLU A 66 -10.77 -1.13 13.94
CA GLU A 66 -10.17 0.19 14.13
C GLU A 66 -8.78 0.05 14.77
N ILE A 67 -7.76 0.65 14.16
CA ILE A 67 -6.37 0.60 14.63
C ILE A 67 -5.78 1.97 14.93
N LEU A 68 -6.44 3.04 14.48
CA LEU A 68 -6.08 4.41 14.78
C LEU A 68 -7.28 5.35 14.68
N PHE A 69 -7.36 6.26 15.65
CA PHE A 69 -8.27 7.38 15.74
C PHE A 69 -7.47 8.67 15.99
N PHE A 70 -7.85 9.75 15.32
CA PHE A 70 -7.30 11.09 15.55
C PHE A 70 -8.38 12.17 15.36
N ASN A 71 -8.45 13.11 16.29
CA ASN A 71 -9.24 14.33 16.19
C ASN A 71 -8.57 15.49 16.96
N ALA A 72 -9.22 16.65 17.06
CA ALA A 72 -8.68 17.78 17.82
C ALA A 72 -8.52 17.56 19.33
N HIS A 73 -9.11 16.50 19.89
CA HIS A 73 -9.03 16.18 21.31
C HIS A 73 -7.96 15.13 21.63
N GLY A 74 -7.36 14.52 20.62
CA GLY A 74 -6.26 13.59 20.79
C GLY A 74 -6.29 12.44 19.80
N LYS A 75 -5.57 11.38 20.18
CA LYS A 75 -5.28 10.23 19.33
C LYS A 75 -5.31 8.95 20.17
N GLU A 76 -5.82 7.90 19.57
CA GLU A 76 -5.71 6.52 20.04
C GLU A 76 -5.16 5.67 18.90
N SER A 77 -4.21 4.78 19.19
CA SER A 77 -3.61 3.94 18.15
C SER A 77 -3.00 2.67 18.71
N GLU A 78 -2.99 1.61 17.91
CA GLU A 78 -2.23 0.40 18.22
C GLU A 78 -0.71 0.67 18.33
N PRO A 79 0.08 -0.17 19.04
CA PRO A 79 1.48 0.12 19.37
C PRO A 79 2.43 0.39 18.20
N ARG A 80 2.16 -0.15 16.99
CA ARG A 80 3.00 0.04 15.78
C ARG A 80 2.41 1.05 14.79
N VAL A 81 1.26 1.60 15.11
CA VAL A 81 0.46 2.43 14.21
C VAL A 81 0.52 3.87 14.69
N THR A 82 0.86 4.80 13.81
CA THR A 82 0.98 6.22 14.14
C THR A 82 0.50 7.11 13.00
N ILE A 83 0.21 8.36 13.32
CA ILE A 83 -0.03 9.47 12.38
C ILE A 83 0.80 10.67 12.84
N ARG A 84 1.21 11.53 11.90
CA ARG A 84 1.81 12.83 12.18
C ARG A 84 0.72 13.88 12.33
N GLU A 85 0.53 14.37 13.54
CA GLU A 85 -0.59 15.28 13.87
C GLU A 85 -0.45 16.62 13.13
N GLU A 86 0.79 17.08 12.93
CA GLU A 86 1.13 18.29 12.20
C GLU A 86 0.79 18.22 10.69
N ASP A 87 0.53 17.02 10.18
CA ASP A 87 0.21 16.78 8.77
C ASP A 87 -1.31 16.81 8.51
N ALA A 88 -2.13 16.60 9.54
CA ALA A 88 -3.59 16.63 9.42
C ALA A 88 -4.11 17.98 8.93
N GLY A 89 -3.56 19.08 9.43
CA GLY A 89 -3.89 20.45 9.00
C GLY A 89 -3.54 20.75 7.53
N LYS A 90 -2.69 19.91 6.92
CA LYS A 90 -2.25 20.02 5.52
C LYS A 90 -3.05 19.10 4.59
N GLY A 91 -4.09 18.43 5.08
CA GLY A 91 -4.87 17.47 4.30
C GLY A 91 -4.18 16.11 4.15
N ILE A 92 -3.30 15.73 5.08
CA ILE A 92 -2.59 14.46 5.03
C ILE A 92 -3.09 13.59 6.19
N ALA A 93 -3.62 12.42 5.84
CA ALA A 93 -4.17 11.42 6.76
C ALA A 93 -3.39 10.09 6.72
N SER A 94 -2.16 10.11 6.19
CA SER A 94 -1.35 8.91 5.96
C SER A 94 -1.03 8.16 7.25
N LEU A 95 -1.14 6.82 7.20
CA LEU A 95 -0.80 5.93 8.31
C LEU A 95 0.68 5.59 8.29
N HIS A 96 1.36 5.70 9.43
CA HIS A 96 2.70 5.14 9.62
C HIS A 96 2.61 3.81 10.35
N LEU A 97 3.13 2.75 9.75
CA LEU A 97 3.17 1.41 10.33
C LEU A 97 4.62 0.95 10.45
N ALA A 98 5.06 0.72 11.68
CA ALA A 98 6.43 0.32 11.98
C ALA A 98 6.62 -1.20 11.88
N GLN A 99 7.82 -1.61 11.46
CA GLN A 99 8.30 -2.99 11.43
C GLN A 99 7.29 -3.95 10.78
N ILE A 100 7.10 -3.80 9.46
CA ILE A 100 6.14 -4.59 8.69
C ILE A 100 6.35 -6.09 8.88
N ARG A 101 5.24 -6.79 9.08
CA ARG A 101 5.14 -8.25 9.21
C ARG A 101 4.32 -8.82 8.07
N LEU A 102 4.47 -10.11 7.76
CA LEU A 102 3.61 -10.77 6.78
C LEU A 102 2.12 -10.71 7.17
N SER A 103 1.82 -10.72 8.47
CA SER A 103 0.45 -10.58 9.00
C SER A 103 -0.16 -9.20 8.80
N ASP A 104 0.65 -8.18 8.47
CA ASP A 104 0.15 -6.83 8.22
C ASP A 104 -0.43 -6.70 6.79
N ALA A 105 -0.20 -7.68 5.92
CA ALA A 105 -0.80 -7.72 4.60
C ALA A 105 -2.33 -7.82 4.70
N GLY A 106 -3.03 -6.99 3.93
CA GLY A 106 -4.49 -6.97 3.97
C GLY A 106 -5.09 -5.63 3.54
N LEU A 107 -6.39 -5.52 3.73
CA LEU A 107 -7.16 -4.34 3.37
C LEU A 107 -7.15 -3.33 4.51
N TYR A 108 -6.65 -2.13 4.22
CA TYR A 108 -6.74 -0.98 5.11
C TYR A 108 -7.79 0.00 4.59
N LYS A 109 -8.48 0.69 5.50
CA LYS A 109 -9.46 1.74 5.15
C LYS A 109 -9.08 3.04 5.85
N CYS A 110 -8.87 4.09 5.07
CA CYS A 110 -8.72 5.46 5.55
C CYS A 110 -10.08 6.14 5.47
N LEU A 111 -10.70 6.39 6.62
CA LEU A 111 -11.95 7.15 6.73
C LEU A 111 -11.62 8.55 7.25
N VAL A 112 -11.97 9.56 6.46
CA VAL A 112 -11.87 10.97 6.85
C VAL A 112 -13.28 11.50 7.04
N ILE A 113 -13.53 12.09 8.20
CA ILE A 113 -14.78 12.79 8.52
C ILE A 113 -14.42 14.27 8.66
N TYR A 114 -15.06 15.11 7.86
CA TYR A 114 -15.03 16.55 7.98
C TYR A 114 -16.48 17.05 8.04
N ILE A 115 -16.98 17.23 9.26
CA ILE A 115 -18.43 17.33 9.54
C ILE A 115 -19.08 18.41 8.65
N PRO A 116 -20.21 18.10 7.98
CA PRO A 116 -21.03 16.88 8.13
C PRO A 116 -20.69 15.76 7.14
N ARG A 117 -19.58 15.87 6.41
CA ARG A 117 -19.22 14.93 5.34
C ARG A 117 -18.23 13.88 5.83
N SER A 118 -18.24 12.73 5.17
CA SER A 118 -17.26 11.68 5.40
C SER A 118 -16.98 10.94 4.10
N HIS A 119 -15.75 10.50 3.90
CA HIS A 119 -15.38 9.71 2.74
C HIS A 119 -14.28 8.72 3.10
N THR A 120 -14.35 7.53 2.50
CA THR A 120 -13.45 6.42 2.79
C THR A 120 -12.69 6.02 1.53
N LYS A 121 -11.41 5.70 1.68
CA LYS A 121 -10.61 5.02 0.66
C LYS A 121 -9.99 3.75 1.21
N GLU A 122 -9.89 2.75 0.36
CA GLU A 122 -9.29 1.46 0.69
C GLU A 122 -7.93 1.32 0.03
N VAL A 123 -6.99 0.70 0.76
CA VAL A 123 -5.63 0.41 0.29
C VAL A 123 -5.33 -1.06 0.57
N GLN A 124 -5.10 -1.84 -0.48
CA GLN A 124 -4.62 -3.20 -0.36
C GLN A 124 -3.11 -3.19 -0.11
N LEU A 125 -2.68 -3.54 1.11
CA LEU A 125 -1.26 -3.67 1.44
C LEU A 125 -0.75 -5.06 1.04
N THR A 126 0.32 -5.08 0.24
CA THR A 126 1.05 -6.29 -0.13
C THR A 126 2.45 -6.25 0.44
N VAL A 127 2.87 -7.32 1.10
CA VAL A 127 4.21 -7.44 1.69
C VAL A 127 5.07 -8.35 0.83
N HIS A 128 6.29 -7.93 0.55
CA HIS A 128 7.31 -8.72 -0.14
C HIS A 128 8.57 -8.83 0.71
N ALA A 129 9.33 -9.90 0.48
CA ALA A 129 10.67 -10.06 1.05
C ALA A 129 11.66 -10.38 -0.07
N VAL A 130 12.80 -9.70 -0.06
CA VAL A 130 13.82 -9.83 -1.10
C VAL A 130 14.60 -11.13 -0.88
N PRO A 131 14.77 -11.98 -1.90
CA PRO A 131 15.55 -13.21 -1.76
C PRO A 131 16.98 -12.95 -1.31
N SER A 132 17.43 -13.76 -0.37
CA SER A 132 18.82 -13.79 0.12
C SER A 132 19.45 -15.12 -0.28
N ILE A 133 20.67 -15.08 -0.82
CA ILE A 133 21.43 -16.31 -1.11
C ILE A 133 21.84 -16.93 0.23
N SER A 134 21.33 -18.12 0.53
CA SER A 134 21.71 -18.89 1.73
C SER A 134 22.93 -19.76 1.50
N GLU A 135 23.10 -20.26 0.28
CA GLU A 135 24.23 -21.10 -0.10
C GLU A 135 24.57 -20.88 -1.58
N LEU A 136 25.86 -20.83 -1.88
CA LEU A 136 26.38 -20.82 -3.23
C LEU A 136 27.62 -21.71 -3.27
N GLY A 137 27.56 -22.79 -4.04
CA GLY A 137 28.61 -23.80 -4.01
C GLY A 137 28.68 -24.64 -5.27
N ILE A 138 29.60 -25.59 -5.27
CA ILE A 138 29.77 -26.55 -6.37
C ILE A 138 29.26 -27.91 -5.88
N LEU A 139 28.31 -28.48 -6.61
CA LEU A 139 27.90 -29.87 -6.47
C LEU A 139 28.75 -30.72 -7.40
N GLU A 140 29.67 -31.46 -6.81
CA GLU A 140 30.45 -32.49 -7.50
C GLU A 140 29.59 -33.73 -7.72
N LYS A 141 29.47 -34.18 -8.98
CA LYS A 141 28.77 -35.43 -9.31
C LYS A 141 29.78 -36.57 -9.39
N PRO A 142 29.52 -37.74 -8.77
CA PRO A 142 30.42 -38.88 -8.88
C PRO A 142 30.42 -39.37 -10.33
N MET A 143 31.54 -39.16 -11.04
CA MET A 143 31.76 -39.49 -12.46
C MET A 143 31.13 -38.55 -13.51
N GLY A 144 30.89 -37.26 -13.20
CA GLY A 144 30.28 -36.32 -14.16
C GLY A 144 30.76 -34.87 -14.06
N ALA A 145 30.09 -33.98 -14.80
CA ALA A 145 30.30 -32.54 -14.73
C ALA A 145 29.73 -31.96 -13.42
N SER A 146 30.50 -31.10 -12.77
CA SER A 146 30.04 -30.34 -11.59
C SER A 146 28.99 -29.31 -11.97
N MET A 147 28.07 -29.03 -11.05
CA MET A 147 27.05 -27.99 -11.20
C MET A 147 27.20 -26.94 -10.11
N ILE A 148 26.80 -25.69 -10.38
CA ILE A 148 26.67 -24.68 -9.34
C ILE A 148 25.34 -24.89 -8.62
N LEU A 149 25.39 -25.06 -7.31
CA LEU A 149 24.22 -25.03 -6.43
C LEU A 149 24.01 -23.59 -5.95
N CYS A 150 22.80 -23.09 -6.16
CA CYS A 150 22.33 -21.87 -5.54
C CYS A 150 21.15 -22.22 -4.63
N SER A 151 21.21 -21.79 -3.39
CA SER A 151 20.10 -21.87 -2.45
C SER A 151 19.71 -20.43 -2.09
N VAL A 152 18.42 -20.13 -2.17
CA VAL A 152 17.87 -18.82 -1.77
C VAL A 152 16.87 -19.02 -0.63
N SER A 153 16.76 -18.00 0.22
CA SER A 153 15.88 -17.99 1.39
C SER A 153 15.43 -16.56 1.72
N ARG A 154 14.51 -16.44 2.67
CA ARG A 154 13.93 -15.19 3.19
C ARG A 154 13.18 -14.38 2.12
N PHE A 155 12.57 -15.04 1.15
CA PHE A 155 11.77 -14.38 0.12
C PHE A 155 10.27 -14.57 0.32
N TYR A 156 9.50 -13.64 -0.22
CA TYR A 156 8.04 -13.70 -0.26
C TYR A 156 7.51 -12.83 -1.42
N PRO A 157 6.53 -13.29 -2.21
CA PRO A 157 5.79 -14.55 -2.12
C PRO A 157 6.56 -15.77 -2.64
N LYS A 158 6.00 -16.97 -2.48
CA LYS A 158 6.60 -18.27 -2.87
C LYS A 158 7.00 -18.37 -4.36
N ASN A 159 6.26 -17.71 -5.24
CA ASN A 159 6.45 -17.85 -6.69
C ASN A 159 7.51 -16.85 -7.19
N ILE A 160 8.77 -17.30 -7.25
CA ILE A 160 9.90 -16.52 -7.78
C ILE A 160 10.65 -17.29 -8.86
N SER A 161 11.34 -16.56 -9.73
CA SER A 161 12.33 -17.10 -10.65
C SER A 161 13.73 -16.69 -10.20
N VAL A 162 14.65 -17.65 -10.12
CA VAL A 162 16.06 -17.40 -9.80
C VAL A 162 16.91 -17.85 -10.97
N THR A 163 17.74 -16.94 -11.48
CA THR A 163 18.67 -17.21 -12.58
C THR A 163 20.08 -16.86 -12.13
N LEU A 164 21.03 -17.75 -12.40
CA LEU A 164 22.45 -17.48 -12.18
C LEU A 164 23.07 -17.00 -13.49
N MET A 165 23.74 -15.85 -13.44
CA MET A 165 24.40 -15.25 -14.60
C MET A 165 25.89 -15.01 -14.34
N LYS A 166 26.71 -15.21 -15.37
CA LYS A 166 28.14 -14.88 -15.40
C LYS A 166 28.45 -14.09 -16.68
N ASP A 167 29.07 -12.93 -16.54
CA ASP A 167 29.43 -12.04 -17.67
C ASP A 167 28.25 -11.73 -18.60
N GLY A 168 27.05 -11.58 -18.02
CA GLY A 168 25.81 -11.30 -18.77
C GLY A 168 25.21 -12.48 -19.51
N LYS A 169 25.69 -13.71 -19.28
CA LYS A 169 25.12 -14.94 -19.85
C LYS A 169 24.61 -15.86 -18.75
N ASP A 170 23.51 -16.54 -19.03
CA ASP A 170 22.95 -17.56 -18.14
C ASP A 170 23.94 -18.71 -17.97
N VAL A 171 24.07 -19.17 -16.73
CA VAL A 171 24.87 -20.34 -16.39
C VAL A 171 24.00 -21.60 -16.52
N ASP A 172 24.19 -22.32 -17.62
CA ASP A 172 23.48 -23.55 -17.98
C ASP A 172 23.83 -24.75 -17.08
N TYR A 173 24.96 -24.71 -16.38
CA TYR A 173 25.38 -25.69 -15.36
C TYR A 173 25.03 -25.24 -13.94
N SER A 174 23.83 -24.68 -13.71
CA SER A 174 23.36 -24.30 -12.37
C SER A 174 22.10 -25.08 -11.97
N THR A 175 21.90 -25.22 -10.66
CA THR A 175 20.68 -25.80 -10.08
C THR A 175 20.27 -25.00 -8.86
N LEU A 176 18.96 -24.78 -8.72
CA LEU A 176 18.36 -24.13 -7.56
C LEU A 176 17.95 -25.22 -6.56
N SER A 177 18.28 -25.03 -5.27
CA SER A 177 17.76 -25.90 -4.23
C SER A 177 16.24 -25.75 -4.10
N ASP A 178 15.59 -26.79 -3.58
CA ASP A 178 14.23 -26.62 -3.06
C ASP A 178 14.25 -25.60 -1.91
N TYR A 179 13.18 -24.83 -1.79
CA TYR A 179 12.98 -23.85 -0.72
C TYR A 179 11.97 -24.36 0.30
N THR A 180 12.24 -24.09 1.58
CA THR A 180 11.42 -24.50 2.72
C THR A 180 10.86 -23.29 3.43
N GLN A 181 9.64 -23.37 3.96
CA GLN A 181 9.08 -22.24 4.69
C GLN A 181 9.83 -22.00 6.01
N ASN A 182 10.27 -20.76 6.23
CA ASN A 182 10.90 -20.28 7.45
C ASN A 182 9.85 -20.02 8.54
N SER A 183 10.30 -19.93 9.79
CA SER A 183 9.42 -19.66 10.94
C SER A 183 8.73 -18.28 10.88
N ASP A 184 9.29 -17.33 10.13
CA ASP A 184 8.72 -16.00 9.91
C ASP A 184 7.71 -15.96 8.75
N GLY A 185 7.44 -17.10 8.11
CA GLY A 185 6.51 -17.27 7.00
C GLY A 185 7.09 -16.99 5.60
N THR A 186 8.36 -16.54 5.51
CA THR A 186 9.08 -16.48 4.23
C THR A 186 9.49 -17.87 3.73
N PHE A 187 10.02 -17.96 2.52
CA PHE A 187 10.57 -19.18 1.92
C PHE A 187 12.08 -19.08 1.74
#